data_AF-A0A952P0C0-F1
#
_entry.id   AF-A0A952P0C0-F1
#
_cell.length_a   1.000
_cell.length_b   1.000
_cell.length_c   1.000
_cell.angle_alpha   90.00
_cell.angle_beta   90.00
_cell.angle_gamma   90.00
#
_symmetry.space_group_name_H-M   'P 1'
#
loop_
_entity.id
_entity.type
_entity.pdbx_description
1 polymer ?
#
loop_
_entity_poly.entity_id
_entity_poly.type
_entity_poly.pdbx_seq_one_letter_code
_entity_poly.pdbx_strand_id
1 'polypeptide(L)'
;MDQQRFSQFVLTLLLILPLWGCQSAIEKAARNTGYSAYELIGIEKRDLLKSRVSKARSEQKEASENFESALDRLKALTAFDGGNLERQYKSLQSAYDRSAEQAGHVRQSIEKVETVAADLYEEWEKEIAEIQTASLKSSSQQKLRDTKKKSDSLVAALKKSEKSMTPVLAKLKDQVLFLKHNLNAQAVGSLKGESVRIQGDIEKLLKEMNQSISEADRFIKEIETN
;
A
#
# COMPACT_ATOMS: atom_id res chain seq x y z
N MET A 1 74.47 -36.54 -28.50
CA MET A 1 73.88 -36.77 -29.83
C MET A 1 73.51 -38.24 -29.87
N ASP A 2 72.26 -38.68 -29.88
CA ASP A 2 71.03 -38.02 -30.33
C ASP A 2 69.82 -38.37 -29.46
N GLN A 3 69.22 -37.31 -28.91
CA GLN A 3 67.85 -37.25 -28.40
C GLN A 3 66.90 -37.14 -29.59
N GLN A 4 66.52 -38.22 -30.26
CA GLN A 4 65.44 -38.11 -31.26
C GLN A 4 64.77 -39.43 -31.69
N ARG A 5 64.49 -40.37 -30.77
CA ARG A 5 63.70 -41.57 -31.11
C ARG A 5 62.73 -42.08 -30.04
N PHE A 6 62.25 -41.19 -29.17
CA PHE A 6 61.25 -41.56 -28.15
C PHE A 6 59.95 -40.74 -28.27
N SER A 7 59.65 -40.27 -29.48
CA SER A 7 58.36 -39.65 -29.80
C SER A 7 57.58 -40.63 -30.68
N GLN A 8 56.61 -41.34 -30.10
CA GLN A 8 55.31 -41.70 -30.71
C GLN A 8 54.51 -42.79 -29.98
N PHE A 9 55.02 -43.41 -28.92
CA PHE A 9 54.24 -44.39 -28.13
C PHE A 9 53.76 -43.83 -26.78
N VAL A 10 53.07 -42.70 -26.81
CA VAL A 10 52.18 -42.28 -25.71
C VAL A 10 50.82 -41.96 -26.31
N LEU A 11 50.22 -43.01 -26.89
CA LEU A 11 48.83 -42.98 -27.32
C LEU A 11 48.01 -43.69 -26.24
N THR A 12 47.00 -42.98 -25.74
CA THR A 12 45.78 -43.51 -25.12
C THR A 12 45.94 -44.33 -23.84
N LEU A 13 45.97 -43.66 -22.68
CA LEU A 13 45.30 -44.18 -21.49
C LEU A 13 45.03 -43.07 -20.44
N LEU A 14 43.79 -43.08 -19.94
CA LEU A 14 43.33 -42.51 -18.67
C LEU A 14 43.29 -40.98 -18.50
N LEU A 15 42.13 -40.40 -18.80
CA LEU A 15 41.47 -39.38 -17.96
C LEU A 15 40.00 -39.21 -18.40
N ILE A 16 39.20 -40.26 -18.22
CA ILE A 16 37.73 -40.12 -18.20
C ILE A 16 37.36 -39.78 -16.75
N LEU A 17 37.37 -38.49 -16.43
CA LEU A 17 36.72 -37.96 -15.24
C LEU A 17 35.20 -38.00 -15.47
N PRO A 18 34.39 -38.58 -14.57
CA PRO A 18 32.95 -38.56 -14.74
C PRO A 18 32.44 -37.14 -14.46
N LEU A 19 32.08 -36.41 -15.51
CA LEU A 19 31.24 -35.20 -15.48
C LEU A 19 29.79 -35.52 -15.05
N TRP A 20 29.61 -36.39 -14.07
CA TRP A 20 28.29 -36.78 -13.53
C TRP A 20 28.00 -36.11 -12.17
N GLY A 21 28.86 -35.19 -11.72
CA GLY A 21 28.74 -34.51 -10.44
C GLY A 21 28.05 -33.14 -10.45
N CYS A 22 27.95 -32.46 -11.60
CA CYS A 22 27.41 -31.09 -11.66
C CYS A 22 26.04 -30.98 -12.34
N GLN A 23 25.60 -32.00 -13.07
CA GLN A 23 24.29 -31.96 -13.74
C GLN A 23 23.13 -32.18 -12.75
N SER A 24 23.37 -32.97 -11.69
CA SER A 24 22.36 -33.28 -10.67
C SER A 24 22.10 -32.12 -9.68
N ALA A 25 23.07 -31.23 -9.46
CA ALA A 25 22.90 -30.04 -8.62
C ALA A 25 22.08 -28.96 -9.32
N ILE A 26 22.30 -28.76 -10.63
CA ILE A 26 21.53 -27.80 -11.45
C ILE A 26 20.11 -28.32 -11.68
N GLU A 27 19.91 -29.61 -11.95
CA GLU A 27 18.57 -30.18 -12.07
C GLU A 27 17.81 -30.32 -10.73
N LYS A 28 18.49 -30.43 -9.58
CA LYS A 28 17.82 -30.40 -8.26
C LYS A 28 17.44 -29.00 -7.82
N ALA A 29 18.21 -27.97 -8.20
CA ALA A 29 17.80 -26.59 -8.02
C ALA A 29 16.58 -26.25 -8.90
N ALA A 30 16.58 -26.69 -10.16
CA ALA A 30 15.47 -26.45 -11.10
C ALA A 30 14.17 -27.21 -10.78
N ARG A 31 14.23 -28.28 -9.96
CA ARG A 31 13.05 -29.11 -9.62
C ARG A 31 12.37 -28.72 -8.30
N ASN A 32 13.01 -27.93 -7.43
CA ASN A 32 12.47 -27.60 -6.11
C ASN A 32 12.26 -26.11 -5.83
N THR A 33 12.67 -25.22 -6.74
CA THR A 33 12.21 -23.82 -6.73
C THR A 33 11.26 -23.65 -7.89
N GLY A 34 9.95 -23.55 -7.62
CA GLY A 34 8.91 -23.32 -8.63
C GLY A 34 9.00 -21.97 -9.35
N TYR A 35 10.19 -21.36 -9.40
CA TYR A 35 10.45 -20.08 -10.06
C TYR A 35 11.10 -20.33 -11.41
N SER A 36 10.35 -20.11 -12.50
CA SER A 36 10.97 -20.01 -13.82
C SER A 36 11.76 -18.70 -13.92
N ALA A 37 12.85 -18.65 -14.70
CA ALA A 37 13.62 -17.43 -14.90
C ALA A 37 12.78 -16.23 -15.41
N TYR A 38 11.58 -16.48 -15.95
CA TYR A 38 10.62 -15.47 -16.38
C TYR A 38 9.79 -14.87 -15.23
N GLU A 39 9.67 -15.55 -14.09
CA GLU A 39 9.03 -14.99 -12.88
C GLU A 39 9.91 -13.95 -12.18
N LEU A 40 11.19 -13.88 -12.54
CA LEU A 40 12.14 -12.87 -12.06
C LEU A 40 11.92 -11.49 -12.68
N ILE A 41 11.20 -11.42 -13.79
CA ILE A 41 10.94 -10.17 -14.51
C ILE A 41 9.90 -9.34 -13.75
N GLY A 42 10.21 -8.07 -13.48
CA GLY A 42 9.33 -7.13 -12.78
C GLY A 42 9.20 -7.33 -11.26
N ILE A 43 10.02 -8.19 -10.63
CA ILE A 43 10.00 -8.39 -9.16
C ILE A 43 10.21 -7.06 -8.44
N GLU A 44 11.19 -6.27 -8.85
CA GLU A 44 11.51 -4.99 -8.20
C GLU A 44 10.31 -4.03 -8.23
N LYS A 45 9.60 -3.92 -9.36
CA LYS A 45 8.41 -3.06 -9.47
C LYS A 45 7.21 -3.63 -8.72
N ARG A 46 7.03 -4.95 -8.66
CA ARG A 46 5.99 -5.58 -7.83
C ARG A 46 6.26 -5.36 -6.34
N ASP A 47 7.50 -5.51 -5.89
CA ASP A 47 7.91 -5.25 -4.51
C ASP A 47 7.77 -3.77 -4.16
N LEU A 48 8.11 -2.88 -5.09
CA LEU A 48 7.88 -1.45 -4.94
C LEU A 48 6.40 -1.15 -4.80
N LEU A 49 5.54 -1.72 -5.65
CA LEU A 49 4.08 -1.54 -5.57
C LEU A 49 3.55 -2.02 -4.21
N LYS A 50 3.95 -3.21 -3.77
CA LYS A 50 3.59 -3.75 -2.45
C LYS A 50 4.03 -2.81 -1.32
N SER A 51 5.25 -2.26 -1.39
CA SER A 51 5.75 -1.29 -0.44
C SER A 51 4.91 0.00 -0.42
N ARG A 52 4.51 0.53 -1.59
CA ARG A 52 3.62 1.69 -1.68
C ARG A 52 2.24 1.41 -1.09
N VAL A 53 1.66 0.25 -1.37
CA VAL A 53 0.37 -0.15 -0.82
C VAL A 53 0.45 -0.33 0.70
N SER A 54 1.52 -0.94 1.20
CA SER A 54 1.78 -1.05 2.65
C SER A 54 1.88 0.32 3.32
N LYS A 55 2.58 1.28 2.69
CA LYS A 55 2.64 2.65 3.20
C LYS A 55 1.27 3.31 3.18
N ALA A 56 0.51 3.23 2.08
CA ALA A 56 -0.84 3.80 2.00
C ALA A 56 -1.79 3.22 3.05
N ARG A 57 -1.69 1.90 3.31
CA ARG A 57 -2.42 1.25 4.40
C ARG A 57 -2.07 1.85 5.77
N SER A 58 -0.78 2.04 6.05
CA SER A 58 -0.34 2.66 7.31
C SER A 58 -0.84 4.10 7.44
N GLU A 59 -0.78 4.90 6.36
CA GLU A 59 -1.31 6.26 6.38
C GLU A 59 -2.81 6.30 6.65
N GLN A 60 -3.59 5.36 6.08
CA GLN A 60 -5.02 5.23 6.37
C GLN A 60 -5.28 4.84 7.83
N LYS A 61 -4.43 3.98 8.41
CA LYS A 61 -4.55 3.59 9.81
C LYS A 61 -4.27 4.77 10.74
N GLU A 62 -3.16 5.48 10.53
CA GLU A 62 -2.80 6.67 11.29
C GLU A 62 -3.85 7.77 11.15
N ALA A 63 -4.43 7.93 9.96
CA ALA A 63 -5.56 8.83 9.73
C ALA A 63 -6.78 8.42 10.57
N SER A 64 -7.08 7.12 10.65
CA SER A 64 -8.23 6.59 11.40
C SER A 64 -8.08 6.93 12.88
N GLU A 65 -6.89 6.70 13.45
CA GLU A 65 -6.56 7.01 14.84
C GLU A 65 -6.71 8.52 15.14
N ASN A 66 -6.31 9.38 14.20
CA ASN A 66 -6.48 10.83 14.34
C ASN A 66 -7.96 11.26 14.30
N PHE A 67 -8.77 10.69 13.40
CA PHE A 67 -10.21 10.96 13.35
C PHE A 67 -10.96 10.39 14.56
N GLU A 68 -10.56 9.24 15.10
CA GLU A 68 -11.04 8.73 16.39
C GLU A 68 -10.72 9.69 17.52
N SER A 69 -9.50 10.23 17.57
CA SER A 69 -9.13 11.25 18.54
C SER A 69 -10.01 12.50 18.42
N ALA A 70 -10.28 12.97 17.20
CA ALA A 70 -11.18 14.11 16.96
C ALA A 70 -12.62 13.82 17.40
N LEU A 71 -13.12 12.60 17.15
CA LEU A 71 -14.42 12.12 17.62
C LEU A 71 -14.52 12.19 19.16
N ASP A 72 -13.50 11.73 19.87
CA ASP A 72 -13.45 11.77 21.33
C ASP A 72 -13.43 13.21 21.87
N ARG A 73 -12.70 14.12 21.20
CA ARG A 73 -12.69 15.54 21.59
C ARG A 73 -14.05 16.20 21.36
N LEU A 74 -14.76 15.85 20.29
CA LEU A 74 -16.12 16.32 20.06
C LEU A 74 -17.09 15.80 21.13
N LYS A 75 -16.99 14.52 21.50
CA LYS A 75 -17.82 13.94 22.57
C LYS A 75 -17.59 14.66 23.90
N ALA A 76 -16.33 14.89 24.27
CA ALA A 76 -15.97 15.65 25.47
C ALA A 76 -16.54 17.07 25.45
N LEU A 77 -16.47 17.76 24.31
CA LEU A 77 -17.03 19.10 24.14
C LEU A 77 -18.56 19.10 24.36
N THR A 78 -19.28 18.10 23.85
CA THR A 78 -20.75 18.01 24.01
C THR A 78 -21.20 17.62 25.41
N ALA A 79 -20.38 16.87 26.15
CA ALA A 79 -20.62 16.45 27.53
C ALA A 79 -20.21 17.52 28.57
N PHE A 80 -19.81 18.70 28.11
CA PHE A 80 -19.32 19.77 28.96
C PHE A 80 -20.38 20.29 29.95
N ASP A 81 -19.99 20.33 31.22
CA ASP A 81 -20.75 20.90 32.34
C ASP A 81 -19.82 21.71 33.27
N GLY A 82 -19.32 22.86 32.81
CA GLY A 82 -18.60 23.82 33.67
C GLY A 82 -17.07 23.65 33.82
N GLY A 83 -16.40 22.90 32.93
CA GLY A 83 -14.93 22.79 32.89
C GLY A 83 -14.19 23.97 32.20
N ASN A 84 -12.90 23.79 31.85
CA ASN A 84 -12.14 24.81 31.12
C ASN A 84 -12.36 24.70 29.59
N LEU A 85 -13.13 25.64 29.04
CA LEU A 85 -13.45 25.72 27.62
C LEU A 85 -12.22 25.90 26.73
N GLU A 86 -11.22 26.67 27.17
CA GLU A 86 -10.01 26.93 26.40
C GLU A 86 -9.21 25.66 26.17
N ARG A 87 -9.12 24.79 27.19
CA ARG A 87 -8.49 23.48 27.06
C ARG A 87 -9.22 22.59 26.06
N GLN A 88 -10.55 22.59 26.09
CA GLN A 88 -11.35 21.80 25.15
C GLN A 88 -11.18 22.27 23.72
N TYR A 89 -11.24 23.59 23.51
CA TYR A 89 -10.97 24.21 22.22
C TYR A 89 -9.57 23.85 21.71
N LYS A 90 -8.51 24.05 22.52
CA LYS A 90 -7.12 23.71 22.14
C LYS A 90 -6.97 22.23 21.79
N SER A 91 -7.64 21.35 22.53
CA SER A 91 -7.63 19.91 22.27
C SER A 91 -8.31 19.56 20.95
N LEU A 92 -9.47 20.15 20.65
CA LEU A 92 -10.18 19.94 19.39
C LEU A 92 -9.40 20.53 18.20
N GLN A 93 -8.85 21.73 18.35
CA GLN A 93 -7.99 22.36 17.34
C GLN A 93 -6.80 21.45 16.99
N SER A 94 -6.10 20.96 18.01
CA SER A 94 -4.96 20.06 17.81
C SER A 94 -5.35 18.74 17.14
N ALA A 95 -6.53 18.20 17.44
CA ALA A 95 -7.05 17.01 16.77
C ALA A 95 -7.42 17.27 15.31
N TYR A 96 -8.02 18.43 15.01
CA TYR A 96 -8.29 18.87 13.65
C TYR A 96 -6.99 19.03 12.85
N ASP A 97 -5.99 19.73 13.39
CA ASP A 97 -4.73 19.99 12.69
C ASP A 97 -4.02 18.67 12.31
N ARG A 98 -3.92 17.72 13.25
CA ARG A 98 -3.37 16.37 12.97
C ARG A 98 -4.17 15.61 11.92
N SER A 99 -5.51 15.65 12.00
CA SER A 99 -6.37 14.96 11.03
C SER A 99 -6.22 15.55 9.62
N ALA A 100 -6.06 16.87 9.53
CA ALA A 100 -5.86 17.57 8.26
C ALA A 100 -4.50 17.26 7.63
N GLU A 101 -3.44 17.27 8.43
CA GLU A 101 -2.09 16.86 8.01
C GLU A 101 -2.09 15.41 7.50
N GLN A 102 -2.67 14.50 8.30
CA GLN A 102 -2.70 13.09 7.99
C GLN A 102 -3.54 12.76 6.74
N ALA A 103 -4.63 13.49 6.50
CA ALA A 103 -5.37 13.39 5.23
C ALA A 103 -4.50 13.77 4.02
N GLY A 104 -3.57 14.71 4.18
CA GLY A 104 -2.57 15.05 3.18
C GLY A 104 -1.61 13.89 2.89
N HIS A 105 -1.13 13.21 3.93
CA HIS A 105 -0.27 12.02 3.77
C HIS A 105 -1.01 10.86 3.09
N VAL A 106 -2.27 10.63 3.44
CA VAL A 106 -3.13 9.65 2.74
C VAL A 106 -3.21 9.98 1.25
N ARG A 107 -3.53 11.21 0.87
CA ARG A 107 -3.60 11.61 -0.55
C ARG A 107 -2.29 11.33 -1.29
N GLN A 108 -1.17 11.77 -0.74
CA GLN A 108 0.15 11.55 -1.35
C GLN A 108 0.50 10.06 -1.48
N SER A 109 0.09 9.23 -0.52
CA SER A 109 0.35 7.79 -0.58
C SER A 109 -0.45 7.09 -1.68
N ILE A 110 -1.69 7.54 -1.93
CA ILE A 110 -2.56 7.03 -2.99
C ILE A 110 -1.97 7.38 -4.36
N GLU A 111 -1.55 8.62 -4.55
CA GLU A 111 -0.90 9.06 -5.80
C GLU A 111 0.35 8.20 -6.10
N LYS A 112 1.16 7.90 -5.08
CA LYS A 112 2.34 7.02 -5.24
C LYS A 112 1.97 5.57 -5.60
N VAL A 113 0.85 5.05 -5.11
CA VAL A 113 0.34 3.73 -5.50
C VAL A 113 -0.10 3.75 -6.97
N GLU A 114 -0.87 4.75 -7.38
CA GLU A 114 -1.35 4.90 -8.77
C GLU A 114 -0.17 5.01 -9.76
N THR A 115 0.83 5.85 -9.46
CA THR A 115 2.02 6.00 -10.33
C THR A 115 2.81 4.70 -10.47
N VAL A 116 3.16 4.04 -9.36
CA VAL A 116 3.95 2.80 -9.43
C VAL A 116 3.17 1.67 -10.09
N ALA A 117 1.84 1.60 -9.89
CA ALA A 117 0.99 0.63 -10.56
C ALA A 117 0.99 0.85 -12.08
N ALA A 118 0.81 2.09 -12.53
CA ALA A 118 0.85 2.44 -13.95
C ALA A 118 2.20 2.07 -14.58
N ASP A 119 3.31 2.44 -13.94
CA ASP A 119 4.68 2.14 -14.40
C ASP A 119 4.94 0.63 -14.47
N LEU A 120 4.39 -0.15 -13.53
CA LEU A 120 4.48 -1.62 -13.54
C LEU A 120 3.70 -2.20 -14.72
N TYR A 121 2.48 -1.71 -14.97
CA TYR A 121 1.63 -2.24 -16.04
C TYR A 121 2.20 -1.94 -17.42
N GLU A 122 2.71 -0.73 -17.64
CA GLU A 122 3.31 -0.36 -18.91
C GLU A 122 4.54 -1.22 -19.23
N GLU A 123 5.42 -1.44 -18.25
CA GLU A 123 6.59 -2.30 -18.42
C GLU A 123 6.20 -3.75 -18.68
N TRP A 124 5.28 -4.29 -17.89
CA TRP A 124 4.82 -5.67 -18.04
C TRP A 124 4.17 -5.90 -19.41
N GLU A 125 3.42 -4.93 -19.94
CA GLU A 125 2.86 -5.02 -21.31
C GLU A 125 3.93 -5.08 -22.39
N LYS A 126 5.00 -4.28 -22.27
CA LYS A 126 6.15 -4.30 -23.20
C LYS A 126 6.83 -5.66 -23.18
N GLU A 127 7.08 -6.20 -22.00
CA GLU A 127 7.73 -7.51 -21.84
C GLU A 127 6.85 -8.66 -22.36
N ILE A 128 5.53 -8.60 -22.14
CA ILE A 128 4.57 -9.55 -22.74
C ILE A 128 4.66 -9.56 -24.28
N ALA A 129 4.97 -8.42 -24.90
CA ALA A 129 5.12 -8.33 -26.36
C ALA A 129 6.35 -9.11 -26.86
N GLU A 130 7.42 -9.17 -26.06
CA GLU A 130 8.66 -9.88 -26.37
C GLU A 130 8.56 -11.40 -26.17
N ILE A 131 7.61 -11.88 -25.36
CA ILE A 131 7.39 -13.33 -25.13
C ILE A 131 6.95 -14.01 -26.43
N GLN A 132 7.76 -14.98 -26.88
CA GLN A 132 7.50 -15.78 -28.09
C GLN A 132 6.63 -17.01 -27.83
N THR A 133 6.75 -17.63 -26.66
CA THR A 133 5.99 -18.85 -26.31
C THR A 133 4.52 -18.49 -26.04
N ALA A 134 3.60 -18.97 -26.89
CA ALA A 134 2.18 -18.61 -26.82
C ALA A 134 1.52 -18.89 -25.45
N SER A 135 1.82 -20.03 -24.84
CA SER A 135 1.29 -20.39 -23.51
C SER A 135 1.79 -19.45 -22.41
N LEU A 136 3.08 -19.10 -22.42
CA LEU A 136 3.67 -18.16 -21.47
C LEU A 136 3.11 -16.75 -21.67
N LYS A 137 2.95 -16.30 -22.92
CA LYS A 137 2.35 -15.00 -23.25
C LYS A 137 0.92 -14.90 -22.73
N SER A 138 0.09 -15.91 -23.00
CA SER A 138 -1.29 -15.97 -22.51
C SER A 138 -1.37 -15.99 -20.99
N SER A 139 -0.49 -16.74 -20.32
CA SER A 139 -0.42 -16.79 -18.86
C SER A 139 -0.04 -15.43 -18.27
N SER A 140 1.00 -14.78 -18.80
CA SER A 140 1.45 -13.46 -18.36
C SER A 140 0.37 -12.38 -18.55
N GLN A 141 -0.32 -12.40 -19.70
CA GLN A 141 -1.47 -11.52 -19.95
C GLN A 141 -2.61 -11.73 -18.94
N GLN A 142 -2.87 -12.97 -18.55
CA GLN A 142 -3.88 -13.26 -17.52
C GLN A 142 -3.46 -12.69 -16.17
N LYS A 143 -2.21 -12.93 -15.73
CA LYS A 143 -1.67 -12.38 -14.48
C LYS A 143 -1.72 -10.85 -14.44
N LEU A 144 -1.40 -10.18 -15.55
CA LEU A 144 -1.50 -8.73 -15.67
C LEU A 144 -2.96 -8.26 -15.52
N ARG A 145 -3.91 -8.88 -16.23
CA ARG A 145 -5.34 -8.54 -16.12
C ARG A 145 -5.86 -8.71 -14.69
N ASP A 146 -5.50 -9.80 -14.03
CA ASP A 146 -5.92 -10.07 -12.66
C ASP A 146 -5.32 -9.07 -11.68
N THR A 147 -4.04 -8.71 -11.87
CA THR A 147 -3.36 -7.70 -11.05
C THR A 147 -3.99 -6.32 -11.20
N LYS A 148 -4.31 -5.89 -12.44
CA LYS A 148 -5.00 -4.63 -12.71
C LYS A 148 -6.35 -4.57 -12.00
N LYS A 149 -7.18 -5.61 -12.16
CA LYS A 149 -8.51 -5.69 -11.51
C LYS A 149 -8.44 -5.56 -9.98
N LYS A 150 -7.46 -6.24 -9.36
CA LYS A 150 -7.23 -6.15 -7.90
C LYS A 150 -6.79 -4.74 -7.50
N SER A 151 -5.89 -4.12 -8.26
CA SER A 151 -5.42 -2.77 -7.99
C SER A 151 -6.51 -1.71 -8.17
N ASP A 152 -7.36 -1.83 -9.20
CA ASP A 152 -8.50 -0.93 -9.41
C ASP A 152 -9.44 -0.93 -8.19
N SER A 153 -9.70 -2.11 -7.64
CA SER A 153 -10.55 -2.28 -6.45
C SER A 153 -9.91 -1.62 -5.22
N LEU A 154 -8.60 -1.81 -5.03
CA LEU A 154 -7.82 -1.16 -3.97
C LEU A 154 -7.84 0.38 -4.11
N VAL A 155 -7.49 0.90 -5.28
CA VAL A 155 -7.40 2.35 -5.54
C VAL A 155 -8.77 3.00 -5.37
N ALA A 156 -9.84 2.35 -5.82
CA ALA A 156 -11.21 2.84 -5.61
C ALA A 156 -11.54 2.97 -4.11
N ALA A 157 -11.20 1.96 -3.30
CA ALA A 157 -11.44 1.99 -1.85
C ALA A 157 -10.61 3.08 -1.15
N LEU A 158 -9.32 3.21 -1.50
CA LEU A 158 -8.44 4.23 -0.97
C LEU A 158 -8.94 5.65 -1.27
N LYS A 159 -9.34 5.93 -2.52
CA LYS A 159 -9.86 7.23 -2.94
C LYS A 159 -11.22 7.55 -2.34
N LYS A 160 -12.07 6.53 -2.14
CA LYS A 160 -13.36 6.71 -1.47
C LYS A 160 -13.17 7.14 -0.02
N SER A 161 -12.23 6.52 0.69
CA SER A 161 -11.82 6.92 2.04
C SER A 161 -11.28 8.36 2.06
N GLU A 162 -10.29 8.68 1.21
CA GLU A 162 -9.69 10.02 1.11
C GLU A 162 -10.73 11.11 0.82
N LYS A 163 -11.61 10.89 -0.15
CA LYS A 163 -12.66 11.85 -0.51
C LYS A 163 -13.62 12.11 0.65
N SER A 164 -13.87 11.10 1.48
CA SER A 164 -14.77 11.19 2.63
C SER A 164 -14.16 12.01 3.79
N MET A 165 -12.84 12.18 3.84
CA MET A 165 -12.16 13.02 4.85
C MET A 165 -12.48 14.51 4.66
N THR A 166 -12.59 14.96 3.41
CA THR A 166 -12.77 16.38 3.05
C THR A 166 -13.98 17.04 3.73
N PRO A 167 -15.22 16.51 3.61
CA PRO A 167 -16.37 17.12 4.26
C PRO A 167 -16.31 17.07 5.79
N VAL A 168 -15.68 16.04 6.38
CA VAL A 168 -15.49 15.93 7.84
C VAL A 168 -14.53 17.01 8.34
N LEU A 169 -13.38 17.17 7.67
CA LEU A 169 -12.40 18.19 8.00
C LEU A 169 -12.95 19.60 7.85
N ALA A 170 -13.76 19.85 6.82
CA ALA A 170 -14.41 21.15 6.63
C ALA A 170 -15.30 21.52 7.84
N LYS A 171 -16.17 20.60 8.27
CA LYS A 171 -17.05 20.84 9.42
C LYS A 171 -16.28 20.99 10.74
N LEU A 172 -15.25 20.16 10.95
CA LEU A 172 -14.35 20.29 12.10
C LEU A 172 -13.68 21.67 12.13
N LYS A 173 -13.19 22.14 10.97
CA LYS A 173 -12.58 23.46 10.83
C LYS A 173 -13.56 24.57 11.20
N ASP A 174 -14.79 24.52 10.68
CA ASP A 174 -15.83 25.51 10.97
C ASP A 174 -16.10 25.57 12.47
N GLN A 175 -16.20 24.42 13.13
CA GLN A 175 -16.41 24.35 14.58
C GLN A 175 -15.24 24.90 15.38
N VAL A 176 -14.00 24.58 15.01
CA VAL A 176 -12.79 25.14 15.63
C VAL A 176 -12.76 26.67 15.48
N LEU A 177 -13.02 27.19 14.28
CA LEU A 177 -13.05 28.63 14.02
C LEU A 177 -14.15 29.34 14.81
N PHE A 178 -15.34 28.75 14.88
CA PHE A 178 -16.44 29.33 15.66
C PHE A 178 -16.08 29.41 17.15
N LEU A 179 -15.54 28.34 17.73
CA LEU A 179 -15.12 28.31 19.14
C LEU A 179 -14.01 29.31 19.44
N LYS A 180 -13.06 29.50 18.52
CA LYS A 180 -11.94 30.45 18.68
C LYS A 180 -12.40 31.87 19.01
N HIS A 181 -13.52 32.30 18.41
CA HIS A 181 -14.03 33.67 18.56
C HIS A 181 -15.15 33.80 19.58
N ASN A 182 -15.76 32.68 19.99
CA ASN A 182 -16.99 32.67 20.79
C ASN A 182 -16.86 31.78 22.02
N LEU A 183 -15.68 31.71 22.64
CA LEU A 183 -15.40 30.73 23.68
C LEU A 183 -16.18 31.00 24.99
N ASN A 184 -17.42 30.54 25.04
CA ASN A 184 -18.32 30.65 26.19
C ASN A 184 -19.32 29.47 26.22
N ALA A 185 -20.02 29.31 27.34
CA ALA A 185 -20.94 28.18 27.54
C ALA A 185 -22.14 28.19 26.57
N GLN A 186 -22.64 29.36 26.18
CA GLN A 186 -23.73 29.50 25.22
C GLN A 186 -23.32 29.02 23.83
N ALA A 187 -22.12 29.38 23.37
CA ALA A 187 -21.57 28.94 22.10
C ALA A 187 -21.39 27.41 22.06
N VAL A 188 -20.87 26.80 23.13
CA VAL A 188 -20.79 25.34 23.24
C VAL A 188 -22.18 24.69 23.20
N GLY A 189 -23.16 25.27 23.89
CA GLY A 189 -24.55 24.82 23.81
C GLY A 189 -25.10 24.85 22.38
N SER A 190 -24.85 25.93 21.64
CA SER A 190 -25.31 26.08 20.24
C SER A 190 -24.69 25.07 19.27
N LEU A 191 -23.48 24.58 19.59
CA LEU A 191 -22.75 23.62 18.76
C LEU A 191 -23.13 22.15 19.01
N LYS A 192 -23.93 21.83 20.05
CA LYS A 192 -24.24 20.43 20.39
C LYS A 192 -24.86 19.67 19.21
N GLY A 193 -25.83 20.28 18.53
CA GLY A 193 -26.51 19.65 17.39
C GLY A 193 -25.55 19.39 16.22
N GLU A 194 -24.70 20.36 15.88
CA GLU A 194 -23.72 20.18 14.80
C GLU A 194 -22.62 19.19 15.17
N SER A 195 -22.15 19.21 16.42
CA SER A 195 -21.17 18.25 16.93
C SER A 195 -21.66 16.82 16.76
N VAL A 196 -22.92 16.52 17.11
CA VAL A 196 -23.51 15.17 16.94
C VAL A 196 -23.54 14.76 15.47
N ARG A 197 -23.79 15.68 14.54
CA ARG A 197 -23.74 15.37 13.09
C ARG A 197 -22.31 15.03 12.65
N ILE A 198 -21.33 15.83 13.08
CA ILE A 198 -19.91 15.59 12.76
C ILE A 198 -19.45 14.25 13.34
N GLN A 199 -19.88 13.90 14.57
CA GLN A 199 -19.59 12.59 15.17
C GLN A 199 -20.07 11.45 14.26
N GLY A 200 -21.31 11.50 13.78
CA GLY A 200 -21.85 10.50 12.86
C GLY A 200 -21.14 10.47 11.49
N ASP A 201 -20.66 11.61 11.00
CA ASP A 201 -19.87 11.66 9.76
C ASP A 201 -18.48 11.07 9.95
N ILE A 202 -17.83 11.29 11.11
CA ILE A 202 -16.57 10.63 11.47
C ILE A 202 -16.76 9.12 11.57
N GLU A 203 -17.83 8.64 12.20
CA GLU A 203 -18.11 7.20 12.29
C GLU A 203 -18.29 6.54 10.93
N LYS A 204 -18.91 7.23 9.97
CA LYS A 204 -18.99 6.75 8.57
C LYS A 204 -17.62 6.76 7.91
N LEU A 205 -16.84 7.83 8.07
CA LEU A 205 -15.48 7.93 7.55
C LEU A 205 -14.60 6.78 8.06
N LEU A 206 -14.64 6.45 9.35
CA LEU A 206 -13.88 5.34 9.93
C LEU A 206 -14.26 3.98 9.30
N LYS A 207 -15.52 3.79 8.91
CA LYS A 207 -15.93 2.57 8.18
C LYS A 207 -15.30 2.51 6.78
N GLU A 208 -15.29 3.63 6.05
CA GLU A 208 -14.64 3.72 4.73
C GLU A 208 -13.12 3.50 4.82
N MET A 209 -12.48 4.04 5.86
CA MET A 209 -11.06 3.85 6.12
C MET A 209 -10.74 2.39 6.41
N ASN A 210 -11.50 1.74 7.28
CA ASN A 210 -11.36 0.31 7.57
C ASN A 210 -11.56 -0.55 6.31
N GLN A 211 -12.51 -0.21 5.44
CA GLN A 211 -12.67 -0.89 4.16
C GLN A 211 -11.41 -0.73 3.29
N SER A 212 -10.86 0.47 3.17
CA SER A 212 -9.64 0.71 2.40
C SER A 212 -8.41 -0.03 2.94
N ILE A 213 -8.28 -0.12 4.27
CA ILE A 213 -7.22 -0.88 4.94
C ILE A 213 -7.37 -2.37 4.64
N SER A 214 -8.59 -2.90 4.70
CA SER A 214 -8.86 -4.31 4.40
C SER A 214 -8.57 -4.65 2.94
N GLU A 215 -8.87 -3.76 1.99
CA GLU A 215 -8.53 -3.98 0.58
C GLU A 215 -7.02 -3.90 0.35
N ALA A 216 -6.30 -3.03 1.07
CA ALA A 216 -4.84 -2.99 1.02
C ALA A 216 -4.22 -4.29 1.56
N ASP A 217 -4.73 -4.80 2.69
CA ASP A 217 -4.29 -6.09 3.26
C ASP A 217 -4.57 -7.26 2.31
N ARG A 218 -5.71 -7.25 1.61
CA ARG A 218 -6.06 -8.23 0.59
C ARG A 218 -5.07 -8.17 -0.58
N PHE A 219 -4.84 -6.98 -1.13
CA PHE A 219 -3.92 -6.78 -2.24
C PHE A 219 -2.50 -7.26 -1.92
N ILE A 220 -1.97 -6.91 -0.75
CA ILE A 220 -0.62 -7.31 -0.31
C ILE A 220 -0.47 -8.84 -0.24
N LYS A 221 -1.50 -9.55 0.22
CA LYS A 221 -1.49 -11.04 0.26
C LYS A 221 -1.62 -11.65 -1.13
N GLU A 222 -2.45 -11.07 -1.97
CA GLU A 222 -2.77 -11.63 -3.28
C GLU A 222 -1.71 -11.34 -4.35
N ILE A 223 -0.94 -10.26 -4.22
CA ILE A 223 0.16 -9.97 -5.16
C ILE A 223 1.36 -10.91 -4.98
N GLU A 224 1.48 -11.58 -3.84
CA GLU A 224 2.51 -12.60 -3.57
C GLU A 224 2.19 -13.97 -4.20
N THR A 225 0.93 -14.22 -4.51
CA THR A 225 0.43 -15.54 -4.96
C THR A 225 0.15 -15.60 -6.47
N ASN A 226 0.33 -14.49 -7.18
CA ASN A 226 0.18 -14.35 -8.62
C ASN A 226 1.53 -14.52 -9.34
#